data_AF-U6RJZ6-F1
#
_entry.id   AF-U6RJZ6-F1
#
_cell.length_a   1.000
_cell.length_b   1.000
_cell.length_c   1.000
_cell.angle_alpha   90.00
_cell.angle_beta   90.00
_cell.angle_gamma   90.00
#
_symmetry.space_group_name_H-M   'P 1'
#
loop_
_entity.id
_entity.type
_entity.pdbx_description
1 polymer ?
#
loop_
_entity_poly.entity_id
_entity_poly.type
_entity_poly.pdbx_seq_one_letter_code
_entity_poly.pdbx_strand_id
1 'polypeptide(L)'
;MYSEDDMLMLSGIQHFRFCPRQWALIHIEQQWDDNRLTIEGQILHKHVDDPFYRQKCGDQITLRAVNIASYELGLYGISDAIELLPSLSFEDTIQHPKYPGQWKPVVVEYKHGKPKRNEVDEVQLAAQTMCLEEMYAIHIPYGVFFYGELRHRVNMDITDELRNIVKQCTQDMHEVFAKAVIPKAEYGKHCDKCSLKDICMPTMVKNCTTVDTYLNKNLYE
;
A
#
# COMPACT_ATOMS: atom_id res chain seq x y z
N MET A 1 12.07 -11.60 13.05
CA MET A 1 12.24 -10.36 12.28
C MET A 1 12.85 -10.75 10.95
N TYR A 2 12.35 -10.16 9.87
CA TYR A 2 12.80 -10.43 8.50
C TYR A 2 14.19 -9.83 8.26
N SER A 3 14.94 -10.33 7.29
CA SER A 3 16.14 -9.63 6.78
C SER A 3 15.74 -8.63 5.69
N GLU A 4 16.63 -7.71 5.32
CA GLU A 4 16.36 -6.74 4.22
C GLU A 4 16.01 -7.45 2.91
N ASP A 5 16.68 -8.57 2.60
CA ASP A 5 16.46 -9.36 1.38
C ASP A 5 15.10 -10.08 1.38
N ASP A 6 14.50 -10.29 2.55
CA ASP A 6 13.21 -10.97 2.71
C ASP A 6 12.03 -9.98 2.73
N MET A 7 12.27 -8.66 2.69
CA MET A 7 11.20 -7.69 2.79
C MET A 7 10.39 -7.56 1.50
N LEU A 8 9.09 -7.33 1.66
CA LEU A 8 8.16 -7.09 0.55
C LEU A 8 7.88 -5.60 0.40
N MET A 9 7.56 -5.18 -0.82
CA MET A 9 7.17 -3.79 -1.06
C MET A 9 5.86 -3.46 -0.33
N LEU A 10 5.89 -2.42 0.50
CA LEU A 10 4.75 -1.93 1.27
C LEU A 10 3.57 -1.57 0.37
N SER A 11 3.84 -0.96 -0.79
CA SER A 11 2.82 -0.60 -1.77
C SER A 11 2.02 -1.80 -2.28
N GLY A 12 2.54 -3.03 -2.11
CA GLY A 12 1.83 -4.26 -2.44
C GLY A 12 0.66 -4.58 -1.51
N ILE A 13 0.64 -4.10 -0.26
CA ILE A 13 -0.41 -4.47 0.70
C ILE A 13 -1.81 -4.05 0.22
N GLN A 14 -1.91 -2.96 -0.53
CA GLN A 14 -3.17 -2.52 -1.14
C GLN A 14 -3.68 -3.53 -2.19
N HIS A 15 -2.78 -4.08 -3.02
CA HIS A 15 -3.12 -5.08 -4.01
C HIS A 15 -3.52 -6.38 -3.34
N PHE A 16 -2.84 -6.75 -2.25
CA PHE A 16 -3.15 -7.95 -1.50
C PHE A 16 -4.53 -7.86 -0.85
N ARG A 17 -4.83 -6.74 -0.17
CA ARG A 17 -6.14 -6.47 0.43
C ARG A 17 -7.26 -6.39 -0.62
N PHE A 18 -6.96 -5.90 -1.82
CA PHE A 18 -7.89 -5.89 -2.94
C PHE A 18 -8.17 -7.31 -3.49
N CYS A 19 -7.10 -8.06 -3.79
CA CYS A 19 -7.17 -9.44 -4.27
C CYS A 19 -5.80 -10.13 -4.13
N PRO A 20 -5.66 -11.18 -3.31
CA PRO A 20 -4.39 -11.92 -3.16
C PRO A 20 -3.84 -12.48 -4.48
N ARG A 21 -4.72 -12.86 -5.41
CA ARG A 21 -4.31 -13.30 -6.75
C ARG A 21 -3.75 -12.15 -7.58
N GLN A 22 -4.36 -10.96 -7.54
CA GLN A 22 -3.80 -9.79 -8.24
C GLN A 22 -2.41 -9.48 -7.70
N TRP A 23 -2.25 -9.48 -6.37
CA TRP A 23 -0.95 -9.28 -5.75
C TRP A 23 0.09 -10.31 -6.20
N ALA A 24 -0.25 -11.60 -6.21
CA ALA A 24 0.65 -12.65 -6.67
C ALA A 24 1.04 -12.47 -8.16
N LEU A 25 0.09 -12.10 -9.03
CA LEU A 25 0.39 -11.80 -10.43
C LEU A 25 1.36 -10.62 -10.58
N ILE A 26 1.20 -9.58 -9.78
CA ILE A 26 2.07 -8.39 -9.79
C ILE A 26 3.46 -8.70 -9.23
N HIS A 27 3.54 -9.33 -8.07
CA HIS A 27 4.76 -9.40 -7.26
C HIS A 27 5.54 -10.72 -7.40
N ILE A 28 4.88 -11.81 -7.79
CA ILE A 28 5.54 -13.11 -8.04
C ILE A 28 5.77 -13.30 -9.54
N GLU A 29 4.72 -13.17 -10.35
CA GLU A 29 4.79 -13.38 -11.81
C GLU A 29 5.23 -12.14 -12.61
N GLN A 30 5.46 -11.00 -11.93
CA GLN A 30 5.90 -9.74 -12.54
C GLN A 30 4.99 -9.27 -13.69
N GLN A 31 3.69 -9.55 -13.59
CA GLN A 31 2.69 -9.14 -14.58
C GLN A 31 2.20 -7.72 -14.25
N TRP A 32 2.40 -6.81 -15.21
CA TRP A 32 1.90 -5.44 -15.15
C TRP A 32 1.13 -5.13 -16.43
N ASP A 33 -0.05 -4.52 -16.25
CA ASP A 33 -0.81 -3.91 -17.34
C ASP A 33 -1.15 -2.47 -16.92
N ASP A 34 -0.70 -1.52 -17.74
CA ASP A 34 -0.85 -0.09 -17.47
C ASP A 34 -2.32 0.31 -17.66
N ASN A 35 -3.08 0.35 -16.57
CA ASN A 35 -4.42 0.92 -16.59
C ASN A 35 -4.39 2.43 -16.30
N ARG A 36 -5.43 3.16 -16.73
CA ARG A 36 -5.54 4.62 -16.59
C ARG A 36 -5.33 5.11 -15.14
N LEU A 37 -5.78 4.34 -14.16
CA LEU A 37 -5.66 4.65 -12.73
C LEU A 37 -4.21 4.61 -12.22
N THR A 38 -3.36 3.77 -12.79
CA THR A 38 -1.94 3.66 -12.43
C THR A 38 -1.13 4.82 -13.02
N ILE A 39 -1.47 5.23 -14.25
CA ILE A 39 -0.86 6.39 -14.91
C ILE A 39 -1.24 7.70 -14.19
N GLU A 40 -2.51 7.84 -13.79
CA GLU A 40 -2.96 9.01 -13.02
C GLU A 40 -2.18 9.12 -11.69
N GLY A 41 -2.02 8.01 -10.93
CA GLY A 41 -1.20 7.98 -9.72
C GLY A 41 0.26 8.40 -9.94
N GLN A 42 0.92 7.85 -10.95
CA GLN A 42 2.32 8.18 -11.28
C GLN A 42 2.54 9.67 -11.62
N ILE A 43 1.53 10.37 -12.17
CA ILE A 43 1.63 11.79 -12.54
C ILE A 43 1.56 12.72 -11.31
N LEU A 44 0.85 12.36 -10.24
CA LEU A 44 0.86 13.13 -8.98
C LEU A 44 2.07 12.85 -8.13
N HIS A 45 2.51 11.58 -8.08
CA HIS A 45 3.79 11.25 -7.44
C HIS A 45 4.89 12.10 -8.09
N LYS A 46 4.95 12.26 -9.43
CA LYS A 46 5.93 13.16 -10.07
C LYS A 46 5.92 14.63 -9.61
N HIS A 47 4.81 15.18 -9.10
CA HIS A 47 4.76 16.55 -8.54
C HIS A 47 4.94 16.57 -7.01
N VAL A 48 4.67 15.45 -6.33
CA VAL A 48 4.82 15.25 -4.88
C VAL A 48 6.22 14.72 -4.52
N ASP A 49 6.91 14.08 -5.45
CA ASP A 49 8.18 13.38 -5.29
C ASP A 49 9.39 14.28 -5.45
N ASP A 50 9.25 15.59 -5.61
CA ASP A 50 10.42 16.47 -5.54
C ASP A 50 10.93 16.49 -4.09
N PRO A 51 12.03 15.78 -3.76
CA PRO A 51 12.53 15.69 -2.39
C PRO A 51 13.14 17.02 -1.92
N PHE A 52 13.33 17.95 -2.86
CA PHE A 52 13.85 19.30 -2.63
C PHE A 52 12.75 20.32 -2.39
N TYR A 53 11.48 20.03 -2.73
CA TYR A 53 10.34 20.89 -2.41
C TYR A 53 9.84 20.66 -0.96
N ARG A 54 10.71 20.97 0.00
CA ARG A 54 10.40 20.93 1.44
C ARG A 54 9.72 22.24 1.82
N GLN A 55 8.42 22.19 2.04
CA GLN A 55 7.66 23.36 2.44
C GLN A 55 7.58 23.43 3.97
N LYS A 56 8.25 24.41 4.57
CA LYS A 56 7.90 24.87 5.91
C LYS A 56 6.63 25.71 5.78
N CYS A 57 5.51 25.23 6.28
CA CYS A 57 4.23 25.96 6.27
C CYS A 57 3.89 26.34 7.71
N GLY A 58 4.22 27.57 8.09
CA GLY A 58 4.16 27.98 9.51
C GLY A 58 5.14 27.17 10.36
N ASP A 59 4.65 26.58 11.45
CA ASP A 59 5.46 25.79 12.37
C ASP A 59 5.56 24.31 12.00
N GLN A 60 4.89 23.89 10.94
CA GLN A 60 4.88 22.50 10.48
C GLN A 60 5.88 22.29 9.34
N ILE A 61 6.50 21.11 9.32
CA ILE A 61 7.39 20.67 8.24
C ILE A 61 6.76 19.48 7.52
N THR A 62 6.78 19.50 6.20
CA THR A 62 6.40 18.33 5.38
C THR A 62 7.64 17.73 4.75
N LEU A 63 7.96 16.50 5.15
CA LEU A 63 8.93 15.64 4.47
C LEU A 63 8.20 14.89 3.36
N ARG A 64 8.82 14.74 2.19
CA ARG A 64 8.26 14.05 1.03
C ARG A 64 9.17 12.90 0.63
N ALA A 65 8.59 11.86 0.05
CA ALA A 65 9.31 10.66 -0.40
C ALA A 65 10.21 10.08 0.71
N VAL A 66 9.63 9.77 1.87
CA VAL A 66 10.41 9.27 3.02
C VAL A 66 10.49 7.75 2.96
N ASN A 67 11.71 7.22 2.91
CA ASN A 67 11.95 5.78 3.02
C ASN A 67 11.51 5.28 4.40
N ILE A 68 10.69 4.24 4.40
CA ILE A 68 10.20 3.58 5.61
C ILE A 68 10.38 2.07 5.50
N ALA A 69 10.64 1.42 6.63
CA ALA A 69 10.81 -0.02 6.70
C ALA A 69 10.40 -0.56 8.07
N SER A 70 9.97 -1.81 8.09
CA SER A 70 9.60 -2.56 9.29
C SER A 70 10.17 -3.97 9.19
N TYR A 71 11.06 -4.33 10.11
CA TYR A 71 11.62 -5.67 10.23
C TYR A 71 10.66 -6.63 10.92
N GLU A 72 9.71 -6.10 11.69
CA GLU A 72 8.63 -6.89 12.28
C GLU A 72 7.63 -7.34 11.21
N LEU A 73 7.17 -6.42 10.37
CA LEU A 73 6.23 -6.71 9.27
C LEU A 73 6.91 -7.28 8.03
N GLY A 74 8.22 -7.09 7.89
CA GLY A 74 8.98 -7.44 6.68
C GLY A 74 8.53 -6.61 5.48
N LEU A 75 8.31 -5.30 5.69
CA LEU A 75 7.88 -4.37 4.64
C LEU A 75 8.90 -3.24 4.46
N TYR A 76 9.08 -2.80 3.22
CA TYR A 76 9.83 -1.59 2.90
C TYR A 76 9.12 -0.77 1.83
N GLY A 77 9.33 0.54 1.82
CA GLY A 77 8.79 1.40 0.78
C GLY A 77 9.09 2.87 0.99
N ILE A 78 8.36 3.68 0.25
CA ILE A 78 8.45 5.14 0.29
C ILE A 78 7.06 5.66 0.64
N SER A 79 6.96 6.51 1.66
CA SER A 79 5.73 7.26 1.94
C SER A 79 5.70 8.56 1.15
N ASP A 80 4.49 8.97 0.74
CA ASP A 80 4.28 10.21 0.00
C ASP A 80 4.75 11.42 0.79
N ALA A 81 4.22 11.56 2.02
CA ALA A 81 4.63 12.61 2.92
C ALA A 81 4.53 12.21 4.40
N ILE A 82 5.44 12.78 5.19
CA ILE A 82 5.39 12.76 6.64
C ILE A 82 5.40 14.20 7.13
N GLU A 83 4.35 14.55 7.86
CA GLU A 83 4.19 15.86 8.47
C GLU A 83 4.73 15.84 9.90
N LEU A 84 5.64 16.75 10.20
CA LEU A 84 6.18 16.96 11.53
C LEU A 84 5.43 18.10 12.20
N LEU A 85 4.60 17.76 13.19
CA LEU A 85 3.86 18.72 13.99
C LEU A 85 4.68 19.10 15.24
N PRO A 86 4.88 20.39 15.54
CA PRO A 86 5.67 20.80 16.69
C PRO A 86 5.00 20.32 17.99
N SER A 87 5.79 19.83 18.94
CA SER A 87 5.32 19.45 20.27
C SER A 87 6.24 19.96 21.36
N LEU A 88 5.66 20.17 22.54
CA LEU A 88 6.40 20.46 23.77
C LEU A 88 6.60 19.21 24.63
N SER A 89 5.89 18.11 24.32
CA SER A 89 6.07 16.82 24.98
C SER A 89 7.23 16.05 24.35
N PHE A 90 7.81 15.15 25.12
CA PHE A 90 8.78 14.16 24.63
C PHE A 90 8.10 12.82 24.26
N GLU A 91 6.86 12.62 24.71
CA GLU A 91 6.09 11.40 24.46
C GLU A 91 5.63 11.30 22.99
N ASP A 92 5.95 10.18 22.35
CA ASP A 92 5.66 9.90 20.94
C ASP A 92 6.14 11.00 19.98
N THR A 93 7.35 11.50 20.25
CA THR A 93 7.98 12.55 19.43
C THR A 93 9.34 12.12 18.93
N ILE A 94 9.75 12.74 17.82
CA ILE A 94 11.07 12.55 17.21
C ILE A 94 11.82 13.87 17.17
N GLN A 95 13.15 13.76 17.19
CA GLN A 95 14.05 14.86 16.87
C GLN A 95 14.53 14.70 15.44
N HIS A 96 14.55 15.81 14.69
CA HIS A 96 15.03 15.81 13.32
C HIS A 96 16.36 16.58 13.19
N PRO A 97 17.41 16.03 12.55
CA PRO A 97 18.75 16.65 12.51
C PRO A 97 18.79 18.07 11.95
N LYS A 98 17.90 18.39 10.99
CA LYS A 98 17.81 19.71 10.35
C LYS A 98 16.81 20.66 11.00
N TYR A 99 15.93 20.16 11.86
CA TYR A 99 14.81 20.93 12.40
C TYR A 99 14.79 20.77 13.93
N PRO A 100 15.40 21.71 14.66
CA PRO A 100 15.46 21.62 16.12
C PRO A 100 14.06 21.71 16.72
N GLY A 101 13.83 20.93 17.78
CA GLY A 101 12.53 20.81 18.45
C GLY A 101 12.09 19.36 18.56
N GLN A 102 10.94 19.15 19.22
CA GLN A 102 10.25 17.87 19.25
C GLN A 102 9.11 17.87 18.26
N TRP A 103 8.95 16.76 17.55
CA TRP A 103 8.02 16.64 16.44
C TRP A 103 7.15 15.40 16.58
N LYS A 104 5.84 15.54 16.44
CA LYS A 104 4.92 14.42 16.25
C LYS A 104 4.79 14.14 14.76
N PRO A 105 5.32 13.01 14.27
CA PRO A 105 5.18 12.66 12.86
C PRO A 105 3.77 12.14 12.58
N VAL A 106 3.22 12.54 11.43
CA VAL A 106 1.93 12.07 10.92
C VAL A 106 2.12 11.67 9.46
N VAL A 107 1.75 10.43 9.12
CA VAL A 107 1.81 9.96 7.74
C VAL A 107 0.65 10.58 6.95
N VAL A 108 0.97 11.12 5.77
CA VAL A 108 0.01 11.73 4.87
C VAL A 108 0.09 11.05 3.50
N GLU A 109 -0.94 10.30 3.16
CA GLU A 109 -1.08 9.60 1.88
C GLU A 109 -1.87 10.48 0.90
N TYR A 110 -1.31 10.74 -0.27
CA TYR A 110 -1.93 11.56 -1.30
C TYR A 110 -2.81 10.69 -2.19
N LYS A 111 -4.09 11.05 -2.31
CA LYS A 111 -5.04 10.33 -3.16
C LYS A 111 -5.56 11.22 -4.28
N HIS A 112 -5.68 10.62 -5.45
CA HIS A 112 -6.42 11.19 -6.57
C HIS A 112 -7.91 10.90 -6.48
N GLY A 113 -8.71 11.86 -6.89
CA GLY A 113 -10.16 11.73 -6.96
C GLY A 113 -10.84 11.81 -5.60
N LYS A 114 -11.98 11.14 -5.48
CA LYS A 114 -12.86 11.19 -4.30
C LYS A 114 -12.58 10.04 -3.34
N PRO A 115 -12.87 10.22 -2.03
CA PRO A 115 -12.79 9.15 -1.06
C PRO A 115 -13.50 7.88 -1.53
N LYS A 116 -12.78 6.76 -1.55
CA LYS A 116 -13.36 5.44 -1.80
C LYS A 116 -13.89 4.89 -0.48
N ARG A 117 -14.88 4.00 -0.56
CA ARG A 117 -15.54 3.40 0.62
C ARG A 117 -14.89 2.10 1.11
N ASN A 118 -13.75 1.69 0.54
CA ASN A 118 -13.12 0.41 0.85
C ASN A 118 -11.89 0.62 1.74
N GLU A 119 -11.74 -0.27 2.74
CA GLU A 119 -10.63 -0.31 3.71
C GLU A 119 -9.24 -0.55 3.07
N VAL A 120 -9.15 -0.72 1.75
CA VAL A 120 -7.89 -1.01 1.04
C VAL A 120 -6.88 0.13 1.24
N ASP A 121 -7.33 1.37 1.08
CA ASP A 121 -6.48 2.55 1.25
C ASP A 121 -6.08 2.72 2.72
N GLU A 122 -6.95 2.35 3.66
CA GLU A 122 -6.73 2.45 5.11
C GLU A 122 -5.64 1.48 5.57
N VAL A 123 -5.63 0.26 5.06
CA VAL A 123 -4.60 -0.74 5.35
C VAL A 123 -3.21 -0.27 4.90
N GLN A 124 -3.11 0.40 3.76
CA GLN A 124 -1.83 0.96 3.29
C GLN A 124 -1.33 2.06 4.22
N LEU A 125 -2.18 3.02 4.57
CA LEU A 125 -1.82 4.13 5.46
C LEU A 125 -1.45 3.64 6.87
N ALA A 126 -2.16 2.64 7.39
CA ALA A 126 -1.82 1.99 8.64
C ALA A 126 -0.49 1.26 8.58
N ALA A 127 -0.20 0.52 7.50
CA ALA A 127 1.10 -0.13 7.33
C ALA A 127 2.26 0.87 7.27
N GLN A 128 2.10 2.00 6.57
CA GLN A 128 3.09 3.07 6.55
C GLN A 128 3.32 3.64 7.96
N THR A 129 2.24 3.86 8.70
CA THR A 129 2.28 4.38 10.07
C THR A 129 3.01 3.41 11.01
N MET A 130 2.69 2.12 10.94
CA MET A 130 3.36 1.08 11.73
C MET A 130 4.84 0.95 11.42
N CYS A 131 5.25 1.10 10.15
CA CYS A 131 6.68 1.14 9.80
C CYS A 131 7.37 2.35 10.45
N LEU A 132 6.73 3.50 10.42
CA LEU A 132 7.29 4.72 11.02
C LEU A 132 7.39 4.62 12.55
N GLU A 133 6.40 4.02 13.19
CA GLU A 133 6.41 3.72 14.63
C GLU A 133 7.59 2.82 15.01
N GLU A 134 7.85 1.75 14.25
CA GLU A 134 8.99 0.84 14.50
C GLU A 134 10.33 1.57 14.34
N MET A 135 10.50 2.36 13.28
CA MET A 135 11.74 3.07 12.99
C MET A 135 12.15 4.05 14.10
N TYR A 136 11.17 4.68 14.75
CA TYR A 136 11.42 5.71 15.75
C TYR A 136 11.04 5.31 17.17
N ALA A 137 10.54 4.09 17.37
CA ALA A 137 10.03 3.57 18.65
C ALA A 137 9.01 4.52 19.31
N ILE A 138 8.00 4.93 18.53
CA ILE A 138 6.92 5.84 18.95
C ILE A 138 5.54 5.24 18.64
N HIS A 139 4.48 5.83 19.19
CA HIS A 139 3.11 5.54 18.81
C HIS A 139 2.46 6.69 18.03
N ILE A 140 1.78 6.37 16.93
CA ILE A 140 1.08 7.31 16.06
C ILE A 140 -0.39 6.88 15.97
N PRO A 141 -1.33 7.65 16.57
CA PRO A 141 -2.72 7.21 16.71
C PRO A 141 -3.57 7.40 15.44
N TYR A 142 -3.13 8.22 14.48
CA TYR A 142 -3.88 8.49 13.25
C TYR A 142 -2.94 8.82 12.07
N GLY A 143 -3.43 8.58 10.85
CA GLY A 143 -2.86 9.07 9.60
C GLY A 143 -3.82 10.03 8.90
N VAL A 144 -3.39 10.59 7.77
CA VAL A 144 -4.20 11.53 6.98
C VAL A 144 -4.24 11.12 5.52
N PHE A 145 -5.44 11.13 4.94
CA PHE A 145 -5.60 11.16 3.48
C PHE A 145 -5.71 12.60 3.00
N PHE A 146 -4.90 12.95 2.00
CA PHE A 146 -4.97 14.24 1.31
C PHE A 146 -5.51 14.06 -0.11
N TYR A 147 -6.73 14.54 -0.37
CA TYR A 147 -7.36 14.47 -1.68
C TYR A 147 -7.05 15.71 -2.51
N GLY A 148 -6.14 15.57 -3.48
CA GLY A 148 -5.55 16.70 -4.21
C GLY A 148 -6.54 17.58 -4.97
N GLU A 149 -7.54 16.98 -5.63
CA GLU A 149 -8.54 17.72 -6.42
C GLU A 149 -9.43 18.63 -5.56
N LEU A 150 -9.76 18.18 -4.36
CA LEU A 150 -10.67 18.88 -3.44
C LEU A 150 -9.92 19.66 -2.35
N ARG A 151 -8.58 19.53 -2.28
CA ARG A 151 -7.74 19.98 -1.15
C ARG A 151 -8.32 19.59 0.21
N HIS A 152 -8.89 18.39 0.27
CA HIS A 152 -9.65 17.91 1.42
C HIS A 152 -8.79 16.93 2.23
N ARG A 153 -8.75 17.13 3.56
CA ARG A 153 -8.01 16.27 4.49
C ARG A 153 -9.00 15.39 5.25
N VAL A 154 -8.70 14.10 5.36
CA VAL A 154 -9.47 13.15 6.17
C VAL A 154 -8.52 12.49 7.15
N ASN A 155 -8.73 12.72 8.44
CA ASN A 155 -8.02 11.99 9.49
C ASN A 155 -8.60 10.58 9.58
N MET A 156 -7.72 9.59 9.76
CA MET A 156 -8.07 8.18 9.87
C MET A 156 -7.34 7.59 11.08
N ASP A 157 -8.10 7.12 12.06
CA ASP A 157 -7.54 6.55 13.29
C ASP A 157 -6.90 5.18 13.02
N ILE A 158 -5.66 4.99 13.44
CA ILE A 158 -4.93 3.72 13.31
C ILE A 158 -5.29 2.82 14.50
N THR A 159 -6.49 2.26 14.46
CA THR A 159 -7.03 1.38 15.51
C THR A 159 -6.30 0.05 15.60
N ASP A 160 -6.43 -0.64 16.73
CA ASP A 160 -5.89 -1.99 16.90
C ASP A 160 -6.47 -3.00 15.91
N GLU A 161 -7.74 -2.84 15.52
CA GLU A 161 -8.37 -3.66 14.49
C GLU A 161 -7.64 -3.50 13.15
N LEU A 162 -7.39 -2.26 12.73
CA LEU A 162 -6.69 -1.98 11.48
C LEU A 162 -5.23 -2.48 11.52
N ARG A 163 -4.55 -2.32 12.67
CA ARG A 163 -3.20 -2.87 12.91
C ARG A 163 -3.18 -4.39 12.78
N ASN A 164 -4.19 -5.07 13.31
CA ASN A 164 -4.30 -6.53 13.17
C ASN A 164 -4.56 -6.95 11.72
N ILE A 165 -5.37 -6.19 10.97
CA ILE A 165 -5.57 -6.43 9.53
C ILE A 165 -4.25 -6.29 8.78
N VAL A 166 -3.44 -5.26 9.07
CA VAL A 166 -2.11 -5.08 8.48
C VAL A 166 -1.24 -6.29 8.78
N LYS A 167 -1.11 -6.68 10.05
CA LYS A 167 -0.30 -7.84 10.47
C LYS A 167 -0.71 -9.12 9.74
N GLN A 168 -2.02 -9.40 9.67
CA GLN A 168 -2.53 -10.56 8.95
C GLN A 168 -2.21 -10.49 7.45
N CYS A 169 -2.46 -9.35 6.80
CA CYS A 169 -2.15 -9.18 5.38
C CYS A 169 -0.65 -9.39 5.11
N THR A 170 0.23 -8.83 5.95
CA THR A 170 1.68 -8.99 5.79
C THR A 170 2.10 -10.44 5.98
N GLN A 171 1.56 -11.14 6.98
CA GLN A 171 1.85 -12.55 7.19
C GLN A 171 1.42 -13.37 5.96
N ASP A 172 0.19 -13.17 5.48
CA ASP A 172 -0.32 -13.91 4.33
C ASP A 172 0.46 -13.59 3.05
N MET A 173 0.88 -12.33 2.85
CA MET A 173 1.74 -11.92 1.75
C MET A 173 3.07 -12.69 1.76
N HIS A 174 3.74 -12.74 2.91
CA HIS A 174 4.99 -13.49 3.08
C HIS A 174 4.81 -14.99 2.87
N GLU A 175 3.71 -15.57 3.35
CA GLU A 175 3.40 -16.98 3.13
C GLU A 175 3.17 -17.30 1.64
N VAL A 176 2.42 -16.46 0.93
CA VAL A 176 2.15 -16.62 -0.51
C VAL A 176 3.44 -16.45 -1.31
N PHE A 177 4.27 -15.47 -0.94
CA PHE A 177 5.58 -15.23 -1.56
C PHE A 177 6.51 -16.43 -1.40
N ALA A 178 6.70 -16.90 -0.16
CA ALA A 178 7.61 -17.99 0.16
C ALA A 178 7.22 -19.32 -0.52
N LYS A 179 5.92 -19.57 -0.68
CA LYS A 179 5.40 -20.76 -1.38
C LYS A 179 5.47 -20.63 -2.90
N ALA A 180 5.68 -19.42 -3.44
CA ALA A 180 5.57 -19.11 -4.87
C ALA A 180 4.26 -19.62 -5.49
N VAL A 181 3.16 -19.56 -4.73
CA VAL A 181 1.84 -20.05 -5.16
C VAL A 181 0.99 -18.87 -5.60
N ILE A 182 0.40 -18.96 -6.79
CA ILE A 182 -0.63 -18.02 -7.22
C ILE A 182 -1.99 -18.50 -6.68
N PRO A 183 -2.68 -17.73 -5.82
CA PRO A 183 -4.01 -18.08 -5.35
C PRO A 183 -4.97 -18.28 -6.53
N LYS A 184 -5.93 -19.21 -6.39
CA LYS A 184 -6.92 -19.50 -7.45
C LYS A 184 -7.76 -18.25 -7.74
N ALA A 185 -8.20 -18.13 -9.00
CA ALA A 185 -9.07 -17.02 -9.38
C ALA A 185 -10.47 -17.24 -8.81
N GLU A 186 -10.92 -16.29 -8.01
CA GLU A 186 -12.30 -16.23 -7.53
C GLU A 186 -12.94 -14.95 -8.06
N TYR A 187 -13.91 -15.10 -8.96
CA TYR A 187 -14.60 -13.94 -9.52
C TYR A 187 -15.41 -13.22 -8.42
N GLY A 188 -15.13 -11.93 -8.24
CA GLY A 188 -15.92 -11.01 -7.44
C GLY A 188 -16.20 -9.70 -8.19
N LYS A 189 -17.11 -8.87 -7.67
CA LYS A 189 -17.45 -7.55 -8.27
C LYS A 189 -16.23 -6.62 -8.42
N HIS A 190 -15.18 -6.83 -7.62
CA HIS A 190 -13.93 -6.09 -7.72
C HIS A 190 -13.16 -6.43 -9.00
N CYS A 191 -13.32 -7.63 -9.56
CA CYS A 191 -12.63 -8.06 -10.78
C CYS A 191 -12.95 -7.16 -11.98
N ASP A 192 -14.16 -6.60 -12.06
CA ASP A 192 -14.56 -5.70 -13.15
C ASP A 192 -13.81 -4.36 -13.15
N LYS A 193 -13.14 -4.03 -12.04
CA LYS A 193 -12.29 -2.85 -11.89
C LYS A 193 -10.79 -3.21 -11.77
N CYS A 194 -10.45 -4.49 -11.86
CA CYS A 194 -9.09 -4.98 -11.77
C CYS A 194 -8.33 -4.68 -13.07
N SER A 195 -7.16 -4.06 -12.98
CA SER A 195 -6.27 -3.83 -14.14
C SER A 195 -5.83 -5.13 -14.79
N LEU A 196 -5.66 -6.20 -14.00
CA LEU A 196 -5.22 -7.50 -14.51
C LEU A 196 -6.37 -8.44 -14.85
N LYS A 197 -7.60 -7.95 -15.09
CA LYS A 197 -8.76 -8.82 -15.38
C LYS A 197 -8.52 -9.70 -16.60
N ASP A 198 -7.98 -9.13 -17.67
CA ASP A 198 -7.77 -9.82 -18.94
C ASP A 198 -6.61 -10.82 -18.88
N ILE A 199 -5.60 -10.56 -18.04
CA ILE A 199 -4.51 -11.51 -17.75
C ILE A 199 -4.99 -12.63 -16.81
N CYS A 200 -5.75 -12.26 -15.77
CA CYS A 200 -6.23 -13.18 -14.74
C CYS A 200 -7.32 -14.14 -15.27
N MET A 201 -8.17 -13.67 -16.20
CA MET A 201 -9.32 -14.38 -16.76
C MET A 201 -10.19 -15.10 -15.71
N PRO A 202 -10.69 -14.39 -14.68
CA PRO A 202 -11.32 -15.02 -13.51
C PRO A 202 -12.61 -15.79 -13.82
N THR A 203 -13.26 -15.50 -14.95
CA THR A 203 -14.49 -16.19 -15.39
C THR A 203 -14.22 -17.50 -16.12
N MET A 204 -13.04 -17.67 -16.73
CA MET A 204 -12.71 -18.90 -17.49
C MET A 204 -12.45 -20.09 -16.56
N VAL A 205 -11.89 -19.84 -15.36
CA VAL A 205 -11.57 -20.90 -14.39
C VAL A 205 -12.80 -21.71 -13.94
N LYS A 206 -14.01 -21.12 -13.96
CA LYS A 206 -15.25 -21.84 -13.63
C LYS A 206 -15.79 -22.71 -14.77
N ASN A 207 -15.40 -22.44 -16.02
CA ASN A 207 -15.99 -23.06 -17.22
C ASN A 207 -14.97 -23.89 -18.04
N CYS A 208 -13.76 -24.09 -17.54
CA CYS A 208 -12.78 -24.95 -18.20
C CYS A 208 -13.22 -26.42 -18.09
N THR A 209 -13.58 -27.01 -19.23
CA THR A 209 -13.58 -28.46 -19.41
C THR A 209 -12.13 -28.96 -19.39
N THR A 210 -11.92 -30.23 -19.04
CA THR A 210 -10.57 -30.80 -19.05
C THR A 210 -9.96 -30.68 -20.45
N VAL A 211 -8.63 -30.55 -20.52
CA VAL A 211 -7.89 -30.45 -21.78
C VAL A 211 -8.29 -31.59 -22.72
N ASP A 212 -8.40 -32.82 -22.21
CA ASP A 212 -8.87 -33.98 -22.98
C ASP A 212 -10.26 -33.78 -23.60
N THR A 213 -11.21 -33.23 -22.83
CA THR A 213 -12.57 -32.99 -23.32
C THR A 213 -12.59 -31.93 -24.42
N TYR A 214 -11.78 -30.87 -24.28
CA TYR A 214 -11.69 -29.81 -25.28
C TYR A 214 -11.01 -30.30 -26.57
N LEU A 215 -9.90 -31.03 -26.45
CA LEU A 215 -9.16 -31.58 -27.59
C LEU A 215 -10.01 -32.58 -28.38
N ASN A 216 -10.69 -33.49 -27.70
CA ASN A 216 -11.57 -34.46 -28.38
C ASN A 216 -12.71 -33.77 -29.13
N LYS A 217 -13.28 -32.71 -28.58
CA LYS A 217 -14.45 -32.03 -29.17
C LYS A 217 -14.11 -31.08 -30.32
N ASN A 218 -12.89 -30.52 -30.36
CA ASN A 218 -12.55 -29.44 -31.31
C ASN A 218 -11.39 -29.77 -32.25
N LEU A 219 -10.63 -30.84 -32.01
CA LEU A 219 -9.43 -31.19 -32.78
C LEU A 219 -9.43 -32.62 -33.31
N TYR A 220 -10.11 -33.56 -32.65
CA TYR A 220 -10.12 -34.98 -33.03
C TYR A 220 -11.45 -35.50 -33.58
N GLU A 221 -12.46 -34.62 -33.71
CA GLU A 221 -13.65 -34.79 -34.58
C GLU A 221 -13.50 -33.90 -35.83
#